data_AF-A0A150H3Z1-F1
#
_entry.id   AF-A0A150H3Z1-F1
#
_cell.length_a   1.000
_cell.length_b   1.000
_cell.length_c   1.000
_cell.angle_alpha   90.00
_cell.angle_beta   90.00
_cell.angle_gamma   90.00
#
_symmetry.space_group_name_H-M   'P 1'
#
loop_
_entity.id
_entity.type
_entity.pdbx_description
1 polymer ?
#
loop_
_entity_poly.entity_id
_entity_poly.type
_entity_poly.pdbx_seq_one_letter_code
_entity_poly.pdbx_strand_id
1 'polypeptide(L)'
;MAKKVQGALPIVGLVSRLASPEGGFDELAYPEFCRTIIDKAPVSYRIAQAELEKAYGKPANSRWVLLVLWMSKLGVGLVPPKDIISAARRLRVTQDIEIEMDRFETAKSAVLKKYDMMQRPEGRLEDKLNVAVDGLCTLCIGLKEGEPVPEAAAPLLRDIVKGAFLEADEALVTAAVANRAGRALAYS
;
A
#
# COMPACT_ATOMS: atom_id res chain seq x y z
N MET A 1 -14.34 -10.66 -50.10
CA MET A 1 -13.18 -9.84 -49.69
C MET A 1 -13.64 -8.83 -48.64
N ALA A 2 -12.75 -8.57 -47.66
CA ALA A 2 -12.81 -7.53 -46.60
C ALA A 2 -13.89 -7.66 -45.50
N LYS A 3 -13.63 -7.45 -44.21
CA LYS A 3 -12.45 -7.50 -43.32
C LYS A 3 -13.05 -7.51 -41.89
N LYS A 4 -12.59 -8.39 -40.99
CA LYS A 4 -13.02 -8.44 -39.58
C LYS A 4 -12.73 -7.09 -38.90
N VAL A 5 -13.74 -6.46 -38.30
CA VAL A 5 -13.54 -5.39 -37.31
C VAL A 5 -13.69 -6.03 -35.93
N GLN A 6 -12.54 -6.34 -35.32
CA GLN A 6 -12.46 -6.68 -33.90
C GLN A 6 -12.91 -5.46 -33.10
N GLY A 7 -13.89 -5.65 -32.22
CA GLY A 7 -14.29 -4.67 -31.23
C GLY A 7 -13.15 -4.43 -30.25
N ALA A 8 -12.31 -3.43 -30.53
CA ALA A 8 -11.47 -2.81 -29.53
C ALA A 8 -12.36 -1.83 -28.74
N LEU A 9 -12.59 -2.14 -27.47
CA LEU A 9 -13.13 -1.15 -26.53
C LEU A 9 -12.14 0.02 -26.44
N PRO A 10 -12.60 1.28 -26.40
CA PRO A 10 -11.72 2.42 -26.30
C PRO A 10 -11.15 2.49 -24.88
N ILE A 11 -9.93 1.98 -24.69
CA ILE A 11 -9.16 2.03 -23.43
C ILE A 11 -8.89 3.48 -22.98
N VAL A 12 -9.06 4.46 -23.87
CA VAL A 12 -8.78 5.88 -23.62
C VAL A 12 -9.89 6.58 -22.80
N GLY A 13 -11.09 5.97 -22.66
CA GLY A 13 -12.19 6.56 -21.89
C GLY A 13 -12.09 6.44 -20.36
N LEU A 14 -11.27 5.53 -19.85
CA LEU A 14 -11.10 5.30 -18.39
C LEU A 14 -9.96 6.11 -17.78
N VAL A 15 -8.97 6.53 -18.59
CA VAL A 15 -7.85 7.34 -18.11
C VAL A 15 -8.21 8.84 -18.03
N SER A 16 -9.16 9.30 -18.85
CA SER A 16 -9.59 10.71 -18.87
C SER A 16 -10.39 11.15 -17.63
N ARG A 17 -10.91 10.24 -16.80
CA ARG A 17 -11.60 10.62 -15.54
C ARG A 17 -10.67 10.87 -14.37
N LEU A 18 -9.38 10.54 -14.49
CA LEU A 18 -8.38 10.76 -13.44
C LEU A 18 -7.80 12.19 -13.43
N ALA A 19 -8.25 13.08 -14.32
CA ALA A 19 -7.68 14.42 -14.47
C ALA A 19 -8.72 15.54 -14.70
N SER A 20 -9.98 15.34 -14.31
CA SER A 20 -10.99 16.42 -14.31
C SER A 20 -11.03 17.11 -12.93
N PRO A 21 -10.89 18.45 -12.84
CA PRO A 21 -10.97 19.18 -11.57
C PRO A 21 -12.39 19.27 -10.99
N GLU A 22 -13.41 18.76 -11.68
CA GLU A 22 -14.80 18.92 -11.27
C GLU A 22 -15.53 17.56 -11.35
N GLY A 23 -15.74 16.94 -10.18
CA GLY A 23 -16.74 15.89 -9.98
C GLY A 23 -16.24 14.43 -10.04
N GLY A 24 -16.08 13.81 -8.87
CA GLY A 24 -16.09 12.35 -8.68
C GLY A 24 -14.74 11.69 -8.35
N PHE A 25 -14.19 11.94 -7.16
CA PHE A 25 -12.98 11.27 -6.69
C PHE A 25 -13.30 9.91 -6.06
N ASP A 26 -13.44 8.87 -6.89
CA ASP A 26 -13.37 7.47 -6.44
C ASP A 26 -11.90 7.14 -6.12
N GLU A 27 -11.53 7.23 -4.84
CA GLU A 27 -10.30 6.58 -4.36
C GLU A 27 -10.38 5.09 -4.68
N LEU A 28 -9.27 4.49 -5.11
CA LEU A 28 -9.25 3.07 -5.44
C LEU A 28 -9.62 2.23 -4.22
N ALA A 29 -10.77 1.56 -4.26
CA ALA A 29 -11.11 0.55 -3.29
C ALA A 29 -10.10 -0.61 -3.38
N TYR A 30 -10.03 -1.40 -2.30
CA TYR A 30 -9.01 -2.43 -2.14
C TYR A 30 -8.93 -3.43 -3.31
N PRO A 31 -10.04 -3.95 -3.88
CA PRO A 31 -9.99 -4.84 -5.04
C PRO A 31 -9.41 -4.17 -6.29
N GLU A 32 -9.73 -2.90 -6.56
CA GLU A 32 -9.18 -2.13 -7.68
C GLU A 32 -7.68 -1.87 -7.50
N PHE A 33 -7.25 -1.57 -6.27
CA PHE A 33 -5.84 -1.45 -5.93
C PHE A 33 -5.09 -2.76 -6.20
N CYS A 34 -5.61 -3.90 -5.73
CA CYS A 34 -5.01 -5.21 -5.98
C CYS A 34 -4.82 -5.49 -7.47
N ARG A 35 -5.87 -5.27 -8.27
CA ARG A 35 -5.80 -5.45 -9.74
C ARG A 35 -4.74 -4.54 -10.35
N THR A 36 -4.68 -3.29 -9.92
CA THR A 36 -3.68 -2.32 -10.40
C THR A 36 -2.26 -2.78 -10.13
N ILE A 37 -1.97 -3.30 -8.93
CA ILE A 37 -0.64 -3.83 -8.59
C ILE A 37 -0.34 -5.07 -9.42
N ILE A 38 -1.29 -5.99 -9.56
CA ILE A 38 -1.11 -7.20 -10.39
C ILE A 38 -0.76 -6.84 -11.82
N ASP A 39 -1.40 -5.81 -12.40
CA ASP A 39 -1.21 -5.44 -13.79
C ASP A 39 0.06 -4.61 -14.05
N LYS A 40 0.41 -3.71 -13.12
CA LYS A 40 1.42 -2.67 -13.36
C LYS A 40 2.73 -2.86 -12.61
N ALA A 41 2.77 -3.67 -11.55
CA ALA A 41 3.99 -3.84 -10.78
C ALA A 41 5.08 -4.53 -11.62
N PRO A 42 6.35 -4.13 -11.45
CA PRO A 42 7.47 -4.75 -12.14
C PRO A 42 7.63 -6.23 -11.75
N VAL A 43 8.32 -7.01 -12.58
CA VAL A 43 8.56 -8.44 -12.30
C VAL A 43 9.31 -8.64 -10.97
N SER A 44 10.20 -7.71 -10.61
CA SER A 44 10.91 -7.72 -9.31
C SER A 44 9.96 -7.76 -8.12
N TYR A 45 8.82 -7.06 -8.18
CA TYR A 45 7.79 -7.12 -7.13
C TYR A 45 7.30 -8.56 -6.90
N ARG A 46 6.98 -9.28 -7.97
CA ARG A 46 6.43 -10.65 -7.86
C ARG A 46 7.47 -11.63 -7.33
N ILE A 47 8.72 -11.50 -7.77
CA ILE A 47 9.85 -12.29 -7.26
C ILE A 47 10.05 -12.00 -5.77
N ALA A 48 10.10 -10.72 -5.40
CA ALA A 48 10.30 -10.31 -4.02
C ALA A 48 9.17 -10.76 -3.10
N GLN A 49 7.91 -10.69 -3.54
CA GLN A 49 6.77 -11.21 -2.78
C GLN A 49 6.87 -12.71 -2.56
N ALA A 50 7.20 -13.49 -3.60
CA ALA A 50 7.33 -14.93 -3.50
C ALA A 50 8.46 -15.34 -2.54
N GLU A 51 9.63 -14.68 -2.63
CA GLU A 51 10.75 -14.95 -1.72
C GLU A 51 10.46 -14.48 -0.28
N LEU A 52 9.72 -13.39 -0.09
CA LEU A 52 9.31 -12.94 1.24
C LEU A 52 8.34 -13.94 1.89
N GLU A 53 7.36 -14.44 1.13
CA GLU A 53 6.41 -15.47 1.60
C GLU A 53 7.13 -16.79 1.90
N LYS A 54 8.10 -17.18 1.09
CA LYS A 54 8.95 -18.35 1.35
C LYS A 54 9.79 -18.20 2.62
N ALA A 55 10.32 -17.01 2.89
CA ALA A 55 11.16 -16.75 4.05
C ALA A 55 10.38 -16.63 5.36
N TYR A 56 9.20 -16.00 5.34
CA TYR A 56 8.45 -15.64 6.55
C TYR A 56 7.08 -16.33 6.68
N GLY A 57 6.72 -17.17 5.71
CA GLY A 57 5.51 -17.99 5.72
C GLY A 57 4.23 -17.19 5.51
N LYS A 58 3.12 -17.76 6.03
CA LYS A 58 1.75 -17.28 5.82
C LYS A 58 1.56 -15.76 6.07
N PRO A 59 2.17 -15.12 7.08
CA PRO A 59 2.07 -13.68 7.29
C PRO A 59 2.52 -12.79 6.12
N ALA A 60 3.39 -13.29 5.26
CA ALA A 60 3.88 -12.60 4.06
C ALA A 60 3.08 -12.94 2.79
N ASN A 61 1.91 -13.58 2.94
CA ASN A 61 1.02 -13.86 1.82
C ASN A 61 0.61 -12.57 1.10
N SER A 62 0.62 -12.62 -0.24
CA SER A 62 0.38 -11.47 -1.11
C SER A 62 -0.88 -10.68 -0.74
N ARG A 63 -1.96 -11.34 -0.33
CA ARG A 63 -3.22 -10.67 0.00
C ARG A 63 -3.12 -9.78 1.25
N TRP A 64 -2.27 -10.10 2.22
CA TRP A 64 -2.10 -9.29 3.45
C TRP A 64 -1.09 -8.18 3.22
N VAL A 65 -0.04 -8.47 2.45
CA VAL A 65 0.92 -7.48 1.95
C VAL A 65 0.20 -6.37 1.18
N LEU A 66 -0.67 -6.75 0.24
CA LEU A 66 -1.46 -5.79 -0.55
C LEU A 66 -2.39 -4.94 0.32
N LEU A 67 -3.01 -5.52 1.37
CA LEU A 67 -3.86 -4.74 2.28
C LEU A 67 -3.07 -3.66 2.99
N VAL A 68 -1.90 -3.98 3.55
CA VAL A 68 -1.04 -3.00 4.21
C VAL A 68 -0.58 -1.92 3.24
N LEU A 69 -0.14 -2.30 2.03
CA LEU A 69 0.28 -1.34 1.00
C LEU A 69 -0.85 -0.40 0.60
N TRP A 70 -2.07 -0.90 0.44
CA TRP A 70 -3.26 -0.10 0.14
C TRP A 70 -3.56 0.89 1.27
N MET A 71 -3.60 0.42 2.52
CA MET A 71 -3.84 1.27 3.69
C MET A 71 -2.76 2.35 3.83
N SER A 72 -1.49 2.03 3.59
CA SER A 72 -0.41 3.01 3.65
C SER A 72 -0.48 4.03 2.50
N LYS A 73 -0.73 3.57 1.26
CA LYS A 73 -0.75 4.47 0.09
C LYS A 73 -1.91 5.44 0.10
N LEU A 74 -3.11 4.97 0.46
CA LEU A 74 -4.35 5.75 0.40
C LEU A 74 -4.84 6.25 1.76
N GLY A 75 -4.26 5.76 2.86
CA GLY A 75 -4.70 6.13 4.21
C GLY A 75 -3.86 7.17 4.91
N VAL A 76 -2.55 7.26 4.63
CA VAL A 76 -1.71 8.26 5.32
C VAL A 76 -2.17 9.67 4.94
N GLY A 77 -2.45 10.48 5.95
CA GLY A 77 -3.12 11.79 5.84
C GLY A 77 -4.58 11.76 6.29
N LEU A 78 -5.25 10.62 6.16
CA LEU A 78 -6.66 10.41 6.51
C LEU A 78 -6.85 9.51 7.73
N VAL A 79 -5.95 8.55 7.94
CA VAL A 79 -5.94 7.60 9.04
C VAL A 79 -4.64 7.77 9.83
N PRO A 80 -4.68 7.84 11.17
CA PRO A 80 -3.47 7.90 11.97
C PRO A 80 -2.53 6.73 11.64
N PRO A 81 -1.23 6.98 11.36
CA PRO A 81 -0.27 5.93 11.04
C PRO A 81 -0.24 4.77 12.05
N LYS A 82 -0.35 5.07 13.35
CA LYS A 82 -0.40 4.08 14.42
C LYS A 82 -1.56 3.08 14.29
N ASP A 83 -2.67 3.49 13.68
CA ASP A 83 -3.83 2.62 13.48
C ASP A 83 -3.57 1.64 12.34
N ILE A 84 -2.85 2.07 11.28
CA ILE A 84 -2.39 1.21 10.18
C ILE A 84 -1.37 0.18 10.69
N ILE A 85 -0.40 0.62 11.51
CA ILE A 85 0.58 -0.29 12.14
C ILE A 85 -0.10 -1.28 13.08
N SER A 86 -1.10 -0.82 13.84
CA SER A 86 -1.90 -1.70 14.70
C SER A 86 -2.74 -2.70 13.89
N ALA A 87 -3.28 -2.30 12.73
CA ALA A 87 -3.96 -3.21 11.81
C ALA A 87 -3.00 -4.28 11.28
N ALA A 88 -1.78 -3.92 10.86
CA ALA A 88 -0.75 -4.87 10.45
C ALA A 88 -0.41 -5.90 11.55
N ARG A 89 -0.31 -5.44 12.80
CA ARG A 89 -0.06 -6.30 13.98
C ARG A 89 -1.19 -7.28 14.22
N ARG A 90 -2.45 -6.84 14.14
CA ARG A 90 -3.62 -7.71 14.30
C ARG A 90 -3.75 -8.70 13.14
N LEU A 91 -3.61 -8.21 11.90
CA LEU A 91 -3.73 -9.00 10.68
C LEU A 91 -2.74 -10.18 10.65
N ARG A 92 -1.53 -10.00 11.20
CA ARG A 92 -0.55 -11.09 11.37
C ARG A 92 -1.13 -12.29 12.12
N VAL A 93 -2.00 -12.04 13.10
CA VAL A 93 -2.59 -13.07 13.97
C VAL A 93 -3.96 -13.50 13.47
N THR A 94 -4.85 -12.54 13.21
CA THR A 94 -6.26 -12.79 12.89
C THR A 94 -6.46 -13.21 11.44
N GLN A 95 -5.64 -12.67 10.53
CA GLN A 95 -5.69 -12.95 9.09
C GLN A 95 -7.04 -12.55 8.45
N ASP A 96 -7.80 -11.74 9.17
CA ASP A 96 -9.11 -11.27 8.80
C ASP A 96 -8.99 -9.95 8.06
N ILE A 97 -9.01 -10.06 6.73
CA ILE A 97 -8.89 -8.90 5.85
C ILE A 97 -10.15 -8.03 5.91
N GLU A 98 -11.32 -8.63 6.08
CA GLU A 98 -12.61 -7.95 5.99
C GLU A 98 -12.78 -7.01 7.18
N ILE A 99 -12.45 -7.49 8.39
CA ILE A 99 -12.48 -6.67 9.61
C ILE A 99 -11.50 -5.50 9.52
N GLU A 100 -10.27 -5.73 9.05
CA GLU A 100 -9.28 -4.64 8.99
C GLU A 100 -9.59 -3.64 7.86
N MET A 101 -10.16 -4.10 6.74
CA MET A 101 -10.69 -3.21 5.69
C MET A 101 -11.84 -2.34 6.22
N ASP A 102 -12.82 -2.93 6.90
CA ASP A 102 -13.98 -2.21 7.44
C ASP A 102 -13.56 -1.13 8.47
N ARG A 103 -12.65 -1.49 9.39
CA ARG A 103 -12.07 -0.56 10.35
C ARG A 103 -11.37 0.62 9.66
N PHE A 104 -10.55 0.31 8.66
CA PHE A 104 -9.79 1.32 7.92
C PHE A 104 -10.72 2.26 7.14
N GLU A 105 -11.68 1.71 6.38
CA GLU A 105 -12.63 2.50 5.59
C GLU A 105 -13.53 3.35 6.49
N THR A 106 -13.96 2.82 7.64
CA THR A 106 -14.73 3.57 8.62
C THR A 106 -13.95 4.77 9.14
N ALA A 107 -12.69 4.57 9.53
CA ALA A 107 -11.81 5.65 10.02
C ALA A 107 -11.55 6.70 8.92
N LYS A 108 -11.20 6.25 7.72
CA LYS A 108 -10.95 7.11 6.55
C LYS A 108 -12.18 7.93 6.19
N SER A 109 -13.35 7.29 6.09
CA SER A 109 -14.63 7.93 5.77
C SER A 109 -15.05 8.97 6.80
N ALA A 110 -14.79 8.72 8.08
CA ALA A 110 -15.10 9.68 9.14
C ALA A 110 -14.30 10.99 9.01
N VAL A 111 -13.06 10.92 8.49
CA VAL A 111 -12.26 12.10 8.18
C VAL A 111 -12.74 12.74 6.88
N LEU A 112 -12.91 11.97 5.81
CA LEU A 112 -13.32 12.48 4.49
C LEU A 112 -14.65 13.26 4.52
N LYS A 113 -15.61 12.84 5.34
CA LYS A 113 -16.88 13.57 5.54
C LYS A 113 -16.70 15.03 5.99
N LYS A 114 -15.57 15.35 6.63
CA LYS A 114 -15.25 16.72 7.08
C LYS A 114 -14.69 17.59 5.96
N TYR A 115 -14.33 17.00 4.81
CA TYR A 115 -13.67 17.65 3.68
C TYR A 115 -14.48 17.53 2.38
N ASP A 116 -15.80 17.33 2.45
CA ASP A 116 -16.67 17.16 1.27
C ASP A 116 -16.61 18.37 0.31
N MET A 117 -16.40 19.57 0.87
CA MET A 117 -16.28 20.84 0.13
C MET A 117 -14.91 21.50 0.31
N MET A 118 -13.90 20.74 0.74
CA MET A 118 -12.56 21.26 1.04
C MET A 118 -11.49 20.36 0.42
N GLN A 119 -10.27 20.88 0.32
CA GLN A 119 -9.14 20.05 -0.07
C GLN A 119 -8.93 18.94 0.96
N ARG A 120 -8.94 17.69 0.50
CA ARG A 120 -8.71 16.52 1.35
C ARG A 120 -7.26 16.51 1.86
N PRO A 121 -7.02 16.13 3.12
CA PRO A 121 -5.68 15.90 3.62
C PRO A 121 -4.99 14.80 2.81
N GLU A 122 -3.75 15.06 2.40
CA GLU A 122 -2.91 14.05 1.76
C GLU A 122 -1.60 13.90 2.54
N GLY A 123 -1.24 12.65 2.84
CA GLY A 123 0.04 12.33 3.45
C GLY A 123 1.22 12.55 2.51
N ARG A 124 2.34 13.03 3.06
CA ARG A 124 3.58 13.14 2.29
C ARG A 124 4.01 11.75 1.81
N LEU A 125 4.59 11.68 0.62
CA LEU A 125 5.04 10.42 0.03
C LEU A 125 6.03 9.67 0.95
N GLU A 126 6.95 10.39 1.57
CA GLU A 126 7.89 9.82 2.54
C GLU A 126 7.18 9.15 3.73
N ASP A 127 6.13 9.78 4.26
CA ASP A 127 5.34 9.20 5.37
C ASP A 127 4.61 7.94 4.91
N LYS A 128 4.02 7.95 3.70
CA LYS A 128 3.38 6.76 3.10
C LYS A 128 4.36 5.58 2.98
N LEU A 129 5.59 5.84 2.50
CA LEU A 129 6.64 4.84 2.37
C LEU A 129 7.11 4.30 3.73
N ASN A 130 7.32 5.18 4.71
CA ASN A 130 7.71 4.79 6.06
C ASN A 130 6.67 3.88 6.72
N VAL A 131 5.38 4.25 6.63
CA VAL A 131 4.28 3.43 7.17
C VAL A 131 4.16 2.11 6.43
N ALA A 132 4.35 2.08 5.11
CA ALA A 132 4.33 0.85 4.33
C ALA A 132 5.44 -0.11 4.77
N VAL A 133 6.68 0.36 4.87
CA VAL A 133 7.81 -0.45 5.36
C VAL A 133 7.56 -0.96 6.77
N ASP A 134 7.14 -0.08 7.69
CA ASP A 134 6.95 -0.44 9.08
C ASP A 134 5.81 -1.45 9.26
N GLY A 135 4.70 -1.23 8.55
CA GLY A 135 3.56 -2.13 8.50
C GLY A 135 3.94 -3.50 7.94
N LEU A 136 4.71 -3.55 6.85
CA LEU A 136 5.18 -4.82 6.28
C LEU A 136 6.16 -5.55 7.20
N CYS A 137 7.07 -4.84 7.86
CA CYS A 137 7.96 -5.43 8.85
C CYS A 137 7.19 -6.02 10.04
N THR A 138 6.18 -5.30 10.54
CA THR A 138 5.33 -5.78 11.63
C THR A 138 4.46 -6.95 11.18
N LEU A 139 3.85 -6.88 9.99
CA LEU A 139 3.00 -7.94 9.45
C LEU A 139 3.78 -9.20 9.09
N CYS A 140 4.81 -9.08 8.26
CA CYS A 140 5.47 -10.22 7.60
C CYS A 140 6.52 -10.85 8.51
N ILE A 141 7.37 -10.02 9.11
CA ILE A 141 8.55 -10.47 9.88
C ILE A 141 8.19 -10.60 11.37
N GLY A 142 7.27 -9.75 11.87
CA GLY A 142 6.92 -9.69 13.28
C GLY A 142 7.82 -8.75 14.08
N LEU A 143 8.48 -7.80 13.42
CA LEU A 143 9.34 -6.83 14.09
C LEU A 143 8.52 -5.86 14.94
N LYS A 144 9.06 -5.56 16.12
CA LYS A 144 8.60 -4.45 16.96
C LYS A 144 9.02 -3.12 16.33
N GLU A 145 8.40 -2.04 16.78
CA GLU A 145 8.72 -0.69 16.33
C GLU A 145 10.18 -0.36 16.68
N GLY A 146 10.91 0.25 15.75
CA GLY A 146 12.33 0.59 15.94
C GLY A 146 13.34 -0.56 15.79
N GLU A 147 12.91 -1.82 15.60
CA GLU A 147 13.85 -2.89 15.25
C GLU A 147 14.40 -2.71 13.81
N PRO A 148 15.69 -2.92 13.57
CA PRO A 148 16.25 -2.81 12.22
C PRO A 148 15.68 -3.89 11.29
N VAL A 149 15.58 -3.57 10.00
CA VAL A 149 15.18 -4.53 8.98
C VAL A 149 16.31 -5.57 8.79
N PRO A 150 16.01 -6.89 8.84
CA PRO A 150 17.00 -7.90 8.51
C PRO A 150 17.60 -7.69 7.12
N GLU A 151 18.91 -7.83 6.98
CA GLU A 151 19.62 -7.56 5.72
C GLU A 151 19.03 -8.36 4.53
N ALA A 152 18.66 -9.62 4.77
CA ALA A 152 18.05 -10.48 3.77
C ALA A 152 16.64 -10.02 3.33
N ALA A 153 15.90 -9.34 4.21
CA ALA A 153 14.56 -8.84 3.91
C ALA A 153 14.58 -7.44 3.25
N ALA A 154 15.63 -6.65 3.48
CA ALA A 154 15.75 -5.30 2.96
C ALA A 154 15.56 -5.18 1.44
N PRO A 155 16.22 -5.97 0.56
CA PRO A 155 15.99 -5.90 -0.88
C PRO A 155 14.56 -6.29 -1.26
N LEU A 156 13.98 -7.29 -0.61
CA LEU A 156 12.62 -7.75 -0.88
C LEU A 156 11.59 -6.65 -0.56
N LEU A 157 11.76 -5.99 0.59
CA LEU A 157 10.89 -4.89 1.00
C LEU A 157 11.02 -3.68 0.07
N ARG A 158 12.23 -3.36 -0.41
CA ARG A 158 12.42 -2.29 -1.40
C ARG A 158 11.63 -2.59 -2.69
N ASP A 159 11.77 -3.78 -3.25
CA ASP A 159 11.08 -4.17 -4.49
C ASP A 159 9.55 -4.20 -4.31
N ILE A 160 9.07 -4.70 -3.17
CA ILE A 160 7.64 -4.75 -2.85
C ILE A 160 7.07 -3.33 -2.73
N VAL A 161 7.71 -2.47 -1.94
CA VAL A 161 7.25 -1.08 -1.74
C VAL A 161 7.35 -0.30 -3.05
N LYS A 162 8.46 -0.39 -3.78
CA LYS A 162 8.61 0.28 -5.07
C LYS A 162 7.55 -0.15 -6.09
N GLY A 163 7.18 -1.43 -6.11
CA GLY A 163 6.11 -1.92 -6.98
C GLY A 163 4.72 -1.36 -6.66
N ALA A 164 4.47 -0.97 -5.41
CA ALA A 164 3.24 -0.32 -4.99
C ALA A 164 3.28 1.21 -5.07
N PHE A 165 4.47 1.79 -5.05
CA PHE A 165 4.75 3.22 -5.13
C PHE A 165 5.61 3.51 -6.36
N LEU A 166 5.03 3.29 -7.55
CA LEU A 166 5.73 3.49 -8.83
C LEU A 166 6.28 4.92 -8.96
N GLU A 167 5.59 5.89 -8.35
CA GLU A 167 5.96 7.30 -8.28
C GLU A 167 7.16 7.62 -7.37
N ALA A 168 7.54 6.72 -6.46
CA ALA A 168 8.58 6.99 -5.47
C ALA A 168 9.98 6.70 -6.01
N ASP A 169 10.92 7.63 -5.85
CA ASP A 169 12.32 7.40 -6.23
C ASP A 169 12.96 6.26 -5.44
N GLU A 170 13.86 5.51 -6.08
CA GLU A 170 14.59 4.39 -5.45
C GLU A 170 15.33 4.81 -4.17
N ALA A 171 15.87 6.03 -4.16
CA ALA A 171 16.55 6.58 -3.00
C ALA A 171 15.60 6.75 -1.81
N LEU A 172 14.37 7.19 -2.04
CA LEU A 172 13.37 7.35 -0.98
C LEU A 172 12.92 6.01 -0.42
N VAL A 173 12.66 5.02 -1.29
CA VAL A 173 12.31 3.67 -0.85
C VAL A 173 13.46 3.03 -0.05
N THR A 174 14.69 3.21 -0.52
CA THR A 174 15.89 2.72 0.17
C THR A 174 16.06 3.38 1.54
N ALA A 175 15.88 4.70 1.63
CA ALA A 175 15.94 5.43 2.88
C ALA A 175 14.84 4.98 3.86
N ALA A 176 13.60 4.77 3.39
CA ALA A 176 12.50 4.29 4.21
C ALA A 176 12.84 2.93 4.88
N VAL A 177 13.44 2.00 4.13
CA VAL A 177 13.90 0.71 4.64
C VAL A 177 15.07 0.86 5.62
N ALA A 178 16.11 1.60 5.24
CA ALA A 178 17.33 1.75 6.05
C ALA A 178 17.07 2.47 7.38
N ASN A 179 16.20 3.48 7.38
CA ASN A 179 15.98 4.34 8.54
C ASN A 179 14.92 3.81 9.52
N ARG A 180 14.41 2.59 9.33
CA ARG A 180 13.37 2.00 10.20
C ARG A 180 13.73 2.05 11.68
N ALA A 181 14.98 1.76 12.02
CA ALA A 181 15.40 1.73 13.41
C ALA A 181 15.23 3.09 14.12
N GLY A 182 15.33 4.19 13.36
CA GLY A 182 15.11 5.55 13.86
C GLY A 182 13.64 5.90 14.15
N ARG A 183 12.68 5.03 13.81
CA ARG A 183 11.23 5.27 13.96
C ARG A 183 10.61 4.59 15.18
N ALA A 184 11.42 4.29 16.22
CA ALA A 184 10.98 3.54 17.40
C ALA A 184 9.79 4.15 18.16
N LEU A 185 9.61 5.47 18.08
CA LEU A 185 8.54 6.21 18.77
C LEU A 185 7.57 6.90 17.81
N ALA A 186 7.60 6.54 16.51
CA ALA A 186 6.80 7.21 15.50
C ALA A 186 5.30 6.94 15.64
N TYR A 187 4.91 5.87 16.36
CA TYR A 187 3.53 5.40 16.46
C TYR A 187 3.03 5.18 17.90
N SER A 188 3.87 5.51 18.90
CA SER A 188 3.56 5.43 20.34
C SER A 188 2.72 6.60 20.84
#